data_AF-A0A8J8YQA2-F1
#
_entry.id   AF-A0A8J8YQA2-F1
#
_cell.length_a   1.000
_cell.length_b   1.000
_cell.length_c   1.000
_cell.angle_alpha   90.00
_cell.angle_beta   90.00
_cell.angle_gamma   90.00
#
_symmetry.space_group_name_H-M   'P 1'
#
loop_
_entity.id
_entity.type
_entity.pdbx_description
1 polymer ?
#
loop_
_entity_poly.entity_id
_entity_poly.type
_entity_poly.pdbx_seq_one_letter_code
_entity_poly.pdbx_strand_id
1 'polypeptide(L)'
;MERWSLGAKVVALALLLSAASHGRELPVKSSDRSFIYNHTLAKTLVEYASAVYMTDLTALFTWTCSRCNDLTQGFEMRSLIVDVENCLQAFVGVDHSLNSIIVAIRGTQENSVQNWIKDLIWKQLDLSYPNMPNAKVHSGFFSSYNNTILRLAITSAVHKARKSYGDINVIVTGHSMGGAMASFCALDLAMKLGGGSVQLMTFGQPRVGNAAFASYFAKYVPNTIRVTHGHDIVPHLPPYFSFLPQLTYHHFPREVWVQDSDGNTTERICDDSGEDPDCCRCISMFGLRIQDHFTYLGVDMEADDWSTCRIITAQRVQQFRLELAGNIMMTKHDIDVSIVEPSVQNRLEQF
;
A
#
# COMPACT_ATOMS: atom_id res chain seq x y z
N MET A 1 36.20 -45.07 -37.11
CA MET A 1 36.45 -44.82 -35.67
C MET A 1 36.39 -43.32 -35.43
N GLU A 2 35.22 -42.70 -35.64
CA GLU A 2 34.15 -42.58 -34.63
C GLU A 2 34.62 -41.85 -33.37
N ARG A 3 34.36 -40.54 -33.30
CA ARG A 3 34.01 -39.79 -32.06
C ARG A 3 33.84 -38.27 -32.27
N TRP A 4 33.29 -37.79 -33.40
CA TRP A 4 33.08 -36.35 -33.59
C TRP A 4 31.78 -35.96 -34.33
N SER A 5 30.70 -36.76 -34.27
CA SER A 5 29.45 -36.46 -34.99
C SER A 5 28.17 -36.34 -34.14
N LEU A 6 28.24 -36.41 -32.80
CA LEU A 6 27.05 -36.27 -31.95
C LEU A 6 26.78 -34.82 -31.49
N GLY A 7 27.77 -33.93 -31.51
CA GLY A 7 27.63 -32.56 -31.00
C GLY A 7 26.95 -31.57 -31.96
N ALA A 8 27.01 -31.81 -33.27
CA ALA A 8 26.51 -30.87 -34.27
C ALA A 8 25.01 -31.01 -34.60
N LYS A 9 24.35 -32.08 -34.14
CA LYS A 9 22.91 -32.31 -34.38
C LYS A 9 21.99 -31.86 -33.23
N VAL A 10 22.53 -31.56 -32.05
CA VAL A 10 21.75 -31.04 -30.91
C VAL A 10 21.58 -29.51 -30.98
N VAL A 11 22.53 -28.81 -31.61
CA VAL A 11 22.48 -27.34 -31.74
C VAL A 11 21.54 -26.87 -32.86
N ALA A 12 21.28 -27.71 -33.88
CA ALA A 12 20.41 -27.34 -35.01
C ALA A 12 18.91 -27.59 -34.75
N LEU A 13 18.52 -28.33 -33.69
CA LEU A 13 17.11 -28.57 -33.35
C LEU A 13 16.57 -27.59 -32.29
N ALA A 14 17.46 -26.86 -31.59
CA ALA A 14 17.07 -25.84 -30.62
C ALA A 14 16.78 -24.45 -31.26
N LEU A 15 17.07 -24.28 -32.55
CA LEU A 15 16.94 -23.00 -33.27
C LEU A 15 15.69 -22.91 -34.18
N LEU A 16 14.75 -23.86 -34.11
CA LEU A 16 13.53 -23.88 -34.94
C LEU A 16 12.22 -24.03 -34.15
N LEU A 17 12.22 -23.73 -32.84
CA LEU A 17 10.99 -23.65 -32.02
C LEU A 17 10.71 -22.26 -31.44
N SER A 18 11.34 -21.20 -31.97
CA SER A 18 10.94 -19.80 -31.71
C SER A 18 9.79 -19.33 -32.62
N ALA A 19 8.89 -20.24 -33.01
CA ALA A 19 7.63 -19.87 -33.62
C ALA A 19 6.69 -19.34 -32.53
N ALA A 20 6.77 -18.03 -32.30
CA ALA A 20 5.69 -17.15 -31.86
C ALA A 20 4.61 -17.80 -30.96
N SER A 21 4.94 -18.04 -29.69
CA SER A 21 3.91 -17.91 -28.65
C SER A 21 3.89 -16.46 -28.21
N HIS A 22 3.30 -15.61 -29.05
CA HIS A 22 2.76 -14.35 -28.56
C HIS A 22 1.68 -14.75 -27.57
N GLY A 23 2.01 -14.73 -26.27
CA GLY A 23 1.02 -14.70 -25.23
C GLY A 23 0.06 -13.57 -25.60
N ARG A 24 -1.18 -13.93 -25.90
CA ARG A 24 -2.24 -12.95 -26.10
C ARG A 24 -2.39 -12.22 -24.77
N GLU A 25 -1.74 -11.07 -24.64
CA GLU A 25 -2.24 -10.01 -23.78
C GLU A 25 -3.67 -9.75 -24.24
N LEU A 26 -4.62 -10.08 -23.38
CA LEU A 26 -6.01 -9.76 -23.65
C LEU A 26 -6.08 -8.24 -23.72
N PRO A 27 -6.51 -7.65 -24.85
CA PRO A 27 -6.68 -6.21 -24.92
C PRO A 27 -7.79 -5.87 -23.94
N VAL A 28 -7.41 -5.24 -22.82
CA VAL A 28 -8.35 -4.65 -21.89
C VAL A 28 -9.03 -3.52 -22.65
N LYS A 29 -10.27 -3.77 -23.06
CA LYS A 29 -11.14 -2.75 -23.64
C LYS A 29 -11.41 -1.74 -22.51
N SER A 30 -10.65 -0.63 -22.49
CA SER A 30 -10.79 0.43 -21.51
C SER A 30 -12.21 0.99 -21.59
N SER A 31 -13.04 0.71 -20.60
CA SER A 31 -14.21 1.54 -20.36
C SER A 31 -13.69 2.91 -19.94
N ASP A 32 -14.10 3.93 -20.69
CA ASP A 32 -13.62 5.30 -20.74
C ASP A 32 -13.91 6.12 -19.46
N ARG A 33 -13.44 5.63 -18.31
CA ARG A 33 -13.33 6.34 -17.03
C ARG A 33 -12.04 5.91 -16.34
N SER A 34 -10.90 6.22 -16.97
CA SER A 34 -9.63 6.20 -16.24
C SER A 34 -9.67 7.32 -15.21
N PHE A 35 -9.47 6.99 -13.94
CA PHE A 35 -9.27 7.98 -12.89
C PHE A 35 -8.22 9.02 -13.32
N ILE A 36 -8.57 10.31 -13.25
CA ILE A 36 -7.68 11.41 -13.63
C ILE A 36 -6.88 11.81 -12.39
N TYR A 37 -5.55 11.79 -12.51
CA TYR A 37 -4.68 12.30 -11.47
C TYR A 37 -5.02 13.76 -11.14
N ASN A 38 -5.18 14.06 -9.86
CA ASN A 38 -5.47 15.40 -9.36
C ASN A 38 -4.41 15.78 -8.33
N HIS A 39 -3.59 16.77 -8.68
CA HIS A 39 -2.53 17.31 -7.83
C HIS A 39 -3.00 17.72 -6.44
N THR A 40 -4.11 18.47 -6.38
CA THR A 40 -4.67 18.95 -5.10
C THR A 40 -5.05 17.78 -4.21
N LEU A 41 -5.69 16.75 -4.78
CA LEU A 41 -6.02 15.55 -4.04
C LEU A 41 -4.76 14.81 -3.58
N ALA A 42 -3.72 14.73 -4.41
CA ALA A 42 -2.45 14.13 -4.03
C ALA A 42 -1.80 14.86 -2.85
N LYS A 43 -1.79 16.20 -2.88
CA LYS A 43 -1.35 17.04 -1.76
C LYS A 43 -2.19 16.88 -0.50
N THR A 44 -3.49 16.61 -0.59
CA THR A 44 -4.30 16.31 0.60
C THR A 44 -4.00 14.91 1.14
N LEU A 45 -3.90 13.90 0.26
CA LEU A 45 -3.71 12.51 0.69
C LEU A 45 -2.31 12.23 1.23
N VAL A 46 -1.29 12.96 0.77
CA VAL A 46 0.08 12.85 1.28
C VAL A 46 0.16 13.32 2.74
N GLU A 47 -0.61 14.34 3.13
CA GLU A 47 -0.72 14.80 4.52
C GLU A 47 -1.36 13.73 5.41
N TYR A 48 -2.42 13.05 4.93
CA TYR A 48 -3.00 11.91 5.65
C TYR A 48 -2.01 10.74 5.79
N ALA A 49 -1.27 10.43 4.73
CA ALA A 49 -0.24 9.39 4.74
C ALA A 49 0.95 9.74 5.66
N SER A 50 1.20 11.03 5.90
CA SER A 50 2.20 11.51 6.85
C SER A 50 1.67 11.56 8.30
N ALA A 51 0.43 12.02 8.52
CA ALA A 51 -0.17 12.17 9.84
C ALA A 51 -0.30 10.82 10.59
N VAL A 52 -0.45 9.71 9.87
CA VAL A 52 -0.51 8.37 10.49
C VAL A 52 0.79 7.96 11.18
N TYR A 53 1.90 8.67 10.95
CA TYR A 53 3.17 8.45 11.65
C TYR A 53 3.26 9.14 13.02
N MET A 54 2.33 10.04 13.36
CA MET A 54 2.32 10.74 14.63
C MET A 54 2.29 9.78 15.83
N THR A 55 3.18 10.03 16.78
CA THR A 55 3.34 9.24 18.02
C THR A 55 2.30 9.59 19.08
N ASP A 56 1.92 10.87 19.17
CA ASP A 56 0.88 11.33 20.09
C ASP A 56 -0.48 10.90 19.57
N LEU A 57 -0.89 9.69 19.97
CA LEU A 57 -2.20 9.13 19.63
C LEU A 57 -3.36 10.00 20.12
N THR A 58 -3.17 10.77 21.20
CA THR A 58 -4.23 11.67 21.69
C THR A 58 -4.40 12.80 20.69
N ALA A 59 -3.31 13.48 20.33
CA ALA A 59 -3.34 14.56 19.35
C ALA A 59 -3.79 14.08 17.97
N LEU A 60 -3.37 12.88 17.53
CA LEU A 60 -3.84 12.28 16.30
C LEU A 60 -5.35 11.97 16.37
N PHE A 61 -5.82 11.33 17.44
CA PHE A 61 -7.23 10.98 17.61
C PHE A 61 -8.15 12.21 17.69
N THR A 62 -7.69 13.30 18.32
CA THR A 62 -8.43 14.56 18.38
C THR A 62 -8.22 15.46 17.17
N TRP A 63 -7.40 15.04 16.20
CA TRP A 63 -7.01 15.80 15.02
C TRP A 63 -6.41 17.19 15.34
N THR A 64 -5.52 17.22 16.32
CA THR A 64 -4.79 18.41 16.80
C THR A 64 -3.27 18.24 16.70
N CYS A 65 -2.82 17.23 15.95
CA CYS A 65 -1.40 16.94 15.75
C CYS A 65 -0.72 18.00 14.87
N SER A 66 0.61 18.08 14.91
CA SER A 66 1.40 19.04 14.12
C SER A 66 1.23 18.87 12.60
N ARG A 67 0.83 17.67 12.16
CA ARG A 67 0.55 17.31 10.76
C ARG A 67 -0.96 17.24 10.44
N CYS A 68 -1.83 17.64 11.38
CA CYS A 68 -3.29 17.58 11.28
C CYS A 68 -3.88 18.97 11.00
N ASN A 69 -3.33 19.68 10.01
CA ASN A 69 -3.67 21.06 9.71
C ASN A 69 -3.93 21.27 8.20
N ASP A 70 -4.10 22.54 7.82
CA ASP A 70 -4.19 23.02 6.44
C ASP A 70 -5.16 22.19 5.57
N LEU A 71 -4.62 21.36 4.67
CA LEU A 71 -5.37 20.58 3.69
C LEU A 71 -6.23 19.47 4.32
N THR A 72 -5.96 19.10 5.56
CA THR A 72 -6.73 18.09 6.30
C THR A 72 -7.59 18.69 7.40
N GLN A 73 -7.73 20.02 7.42
CA GLN A 73 -8.52 20.72 8.42
C GLN A 73 -10.00 20.29 8.36
N GLY A 74 -10.58 20.00 9.53
CA GLY A 74 -11.97 19.56 9.63
C GLY A 74 -12.19 18.06 9.40
N PHE A 75 -11.12 17.29 9.25
CA PHE A 75 -11.20 15.83 9.24
C PHE A 75 -11.85 15.31 10.52
N GLU A 76 -12.83 14.44 10.34
CA GLU A 76 -13.53 13.82 11.45
C GLU A 76 -12.98 12.41 11.71
N MET A 77 -12.06 12.30 12.67
CA MET A 77 -11.58 11.00 13.16
C MET A 77 -12.73 10.11 13.62
N ARG A 78 -12.85 8.89 13.07
CA ARG A 78 -13.87 7.91 13.47
C ARG A 78 -13.27 6.73 14.22
N SER A 79 -12.09 6.27 13.82
CA SER A 79 -11.39 5.18 14.48
C SER A 79 -9.87 5.32 14.34
N LEU A 80 -9.15 5.14 15.45
CA LEU A 80 -7.70 4.98 15.48
C LEU A 80 -7.42 3.53 15.90
N ILE A 81 -6.59 2.85 15.11
CA ILE A 81 -6.34 1.41 15.20
C ILE A 81 -4.83 1.22 15.41
N VAL A 82 -4.47 0.55 16.49
CA VAL A 82 -3.07 0.25 16.84
C VAL A 82 -2.93 -1.21 17.21
N ASP A 83 -2.17 -1.94 16.40
CA ASP A 83 -1.73 -3.30 16.68
C ASP A 83 -0.36 -3.21 17.34
N VAL A 84 -0.33 -3.37 18.67
CA VAL A 84 0.91 -3.20 19.46
C VAL A 84 1.87 -4.36 19.22
N GLU A 85 1.35 -5.57 19.01
CA GLU A 85 2.15 -6.78 18.81
C GLU A 85 2.93 -6.72 17.50
N ASN A 86 2.26 -6.31 16.43
CA ASN A 86 2.84 -6.21 15.09
C ASN A 86 3.37 -4.80 14.78
N CYS A 87 3.23 -3.87 15.73
CA CYS A 87 3.53 -2.45 15.60
C CYS A 87 2.93 -1.79 14.34
N LEU A 88 1.66 -2.08 14.08
CA LEU A 88 0.91 -1.51 12.96
C LEU A 88 -0.04 -0.41 13.44
N GLN A 89 -0.28 0.59 12.60
CA GLN A 89 -1.14 1.71 12.92
C GLN A 89 -1.94 2.12 11.69
N ALA A 90 -3.21 2.43 11.89
CA ALA A 90 -4.08 2.98 10.87
C ALA A 90 -5.15 3.88 11.50
N PHE A 91 -5.73 4.77 10.72
CA PHE A 91 -6.95 5.46 11.11
C PHE A 91 -7.99 5.45 10.00
N VAL A 92 -9.24 5.61 10.42
CA VAL A 92 -10.40 5.79 9.55
C VAL A 92 -11.14 7.05 10.01
N GLY A 93 -11.44 7.94 9.08
CA GLY A 93 -12.24 9.13 9.37
C GLY A 93 -12.95 9.67 8.13
N VAL A 94 -13.66 10.78 8.29
CA VAL A 94 -14.43 11.41 7.22
C VAL A 94 -13.84 12.76 6.88
N ASP A 95 -13.52 12.96 5.62
CA ASP A 95 -13.23 14.27 5.06
C ASP A 95 -14.49 14.81 4.39
N HIS A 96 -15.08 15.84 5.00
CA HIS A 96 -16.32 16.47 4.54
C HIS A 96 -16.12 17.27 3.23
N SER A 97 -14.90 17.78 2.98
CA SER A 97 -14.59 18.54 1.77
C SER A 97 -14.48 17.61 0.55
N LEU A 98 -13.90 16.43 0.74
CA LEU A 98 -13.80 15.38 -0.27
C LEU A 98 -15.06 14.50 -0.35
N ASN A 99 -16.01 14.69 0.58
CA ASN A 99 -17.19 13.84 0.75
C ASN A 99 -16.83 12.34 0.71
N SER A 100 -15.79 11.97 1.47
CA SER A 100 -15.18 10.64 1.40
C SER A 100 -14.69 10.16 2.76
N ILE A 101 -14.71 8.85 2.96
CA ILE A 101 -14.06 8.18 4.09
C ILE A 101 -12.58 8.01 3.74
N ILE A 102 -11.69 8.48 4.60
CA ILE A 102 -10.25 8.31 4.44
C ILE A 102 -9.78 7.17 5.33
N VAL A 103 -9.02 6.26 4.75
CA VAL A 103 -8.27 5.21 5.46
C VAL A 103 -6.79 5.47 5.23
N ALA A 104 -6.03 5.75 6.29
CA ALA A 104 -4.58 5.90 6.21
C ALA A 104 -3.90 4.79 7.00
N ILE A 105 -2.89 4.16 6.40
CA ILE A 105 -2.15 3.05 7.01
C ILE A 105 -0.66 3.41 7.10
N ARG A 106 -0.09 3.29 8.30
CA ARG A 106 1.32 3.57 8.57
C ARG A 106 2.23 2.50 7.97
N GLY A 107 3.35 2.94 7.40
CA GLY A 107 4.45 2.05 7.03
C GLY A 107 5.44 1.79 8.16
N THR A 108 6.64 1.38 7.77
CA THR A 108 7.76 1.12 8.68
C THR A 108 8.42 2.45 9.10
N GLN A 109 8.98 2.53 10.30
CA GLN A 109 9.76 3.69 10.80
C GLN A 109 11.17 3.71 10.18
N GLU A 110 11.79 4.88 9.96
CA GLU A 110 13.03 5.01 9.14
C GLU A 110 14.16 4.04 9.53
N ASN A 111 14.48 3.94 10.83
CA ASN A 111 15.58 3.08 11.31
C ASN A 111 15.35 1.59 11.01
N SER A 112 14.08 1.20 10.88
CA SER A 112 13.67 -0.14 10.49
C SER A 112 13.47 -0.27 8.99
N VAL A 113 13.21 0.81 8.25
CA VAL A 113 13.00 0.79 6.80
C VAL A 113 14.21 0.20 6.08
N GLN A 114 15.44 0.53 6.50
CA GLN A 114 16.63 -0.05 5.87
C GLN A 114 16.74 -1.57 6.05
N ASN A 115 16.43 -2.07 7.26
CA ASN A 115 16.43 -3.51 7.52
C ASN A 115 15.30 -4.20 6.76
N TRP A 116 14.14 -3.57 6.73
CA TRP A 116 12.97 -4.05 6.04
C TRP A 116 13.17 -4.10 4.51
N ILE A 117 13.87 -3.11 3.93
CA ILE A 117 14.30 -3.10 2.53
C ILE A 117 15.22 -4.29 2.23
N LYS A 118 16.17 -4.58 3.12
CA LYS A 118 17.02 -5.77 2.97
C LYS A 118 16.15 -7.02 2.92
N ASP A 119 15.17 -7.15 3.81
CA ASP A 119 14.26 -8.30 3.80
C ASP A 119 13.44 -8.40 2.51
N LEU A 120 12.96 -7.28 1.96
CA LEU A 120 12.23 -7.24 0.68
C LEU A 120 13.07 -7.70 -0.51
N ILE A 121 14.37 -7.43 -0.51
CA ILE A 121 15.27 -7.86 -1.59
C ILE A 121 15.32 -9.40 -1.64
N TRP A 122 15.28 -10.06 -0.48
CA TRP A 122 15.42 -11.51 -0.37
C TRP A 122 14.08 -12.27 -0.44
N LYS A 123 12.96 -11.63 -0.09
CA LYS A 123 11.63 -12.27 -0.06
C LYS A 123 10.95 -12.26 -1.43
N GLN A 124 10.78 -13.45 -2.00
CA GLN A 124 10.16 -13.67 -3.31
C GLN A 124 8.65 -13.99 -3.22
N LEU A 125 7.95 -13.92 -4.36
CA LEU A 125 6.53 -14.25 -4.53
C LEU A 125 6.22 -15.68 -4.04
N ASP A 126 5.64 -15.80 -2.85
CA ASP A 126 5.45 -17.08 -2.17
C ASP A 126 3.98 -17.41 -1.89
N LEU A 127 3.10 -16.41 -1.82
CA LEU A 127 1.71 -16.62 -1.44
C LEU A 127 0.74 -16.46 -2.62
N SER A 128 -0.07 -17.48 -2.88
CA SER A 128 -1.19 -17.41 -3.83
C SER A 128 -2.33 -16.57 -3.24
N TYR A 129 -2.83 -15.59 -3.99
CA TYR A 129 -3.96 -14.78 -3.55
C TYR A 129 -5.29 -15.59 -3.65
N PRO A 130 -6.13 -15.59 -2.61
CA PRO A 130 -7.38 -16.35 -2.62
C PRO A 130 -8.29 -15.96 -3.79
N ASN A 131 -8.90 -16.96 -4.44
CA ASN A 131 -9.88 -16.78 -5.52
C ASN A 131 -9.38 -15.99 -6.76
N MET A 132 -8.06 -15.83 -6.94
CA MET A 132 -7.44 -15.20 -8.10
C MET A 132 -6.40 -16.15 -8.72
N PRO A 133 -6.77 -16.94 -9.74
CA PRO A 133 -5.86 -17.89 -10.38
C PRO A 133 -4.53 -17.24 -10.81
N ASN A 134 -3.42 -17.90 -10.49
CA ASN A 134 -2.04 -17.47 -10.79
C ASN A 134 -1.60 -16.14 -10.13
N ALA A 135 -2.47 -15.44 -9.41
CA ALA A 135 -2.10 -14.25 -8.67
C ALA A 135 -1.26 -14.65 -7.46
N LYS A 136 -0.05 -14.08 -7.37
CA LYS A 136 0.84 -14.23 -6.24
C LYS A 136 1.14 -12.88 -5.64
N VAL A 137 1.31 -12.85 -4.33
CA VAL A 137 1.56 -11.65 -3.54
C VAL A 137 2.69 -11.88 -2.54
N HIS A 138 3.28 -10.80 -2.04
CA HIS A 138 4.27 -10.88 -0.99
C HIS A 138 3.62 -11.27 0.34
N SER A 139 3.96 -12.45 0.89
CA SER A 139 3.36 -12.98 2.13
C SER A 139 3.43 -12.01 3.31
N GLY A 140 4.54 -11.28 3.47
CA GLY A 140 4.70 -10.28 4.53
C GLY A 140 3.62 -9.20 4.52
N PHE A 141 3.50 -8.44 3.44
CA PHE A 141 2.46 -7.41 3.28
C PHE A 141 1.05 -7.98 3.42
N PHE A 142 0.79 -9.12 2.78
CA PHE A 142 -0.53 -9.73 2.84
C PHE A 142 -0.87 -10.13 4.28
N SER A 143 0.06 -10.76 5.00
CA SER A 143 -0.15 -11.16 6.39
C SER A 143 -0.31 -9.95 7.32
N SER A 144 0.51 -8.90 7.17
CA SER A 144 0.42 -7.69 7.99
C SER A 144 -0.95 -6.99 7.87
N TYR A 145 -1.60 -7.06 6.72
CA TYR A 145 -2.96 -6.58 6.55
C TYR A 145 -4.01 -7.63 6.96
N ASN A 146 -3.95 -8.82 6.36
CA ASN A 146 -5.02 -9.82 6.37
C ASN A 146 -5.11 -10.61 7.68
N ASN A 147 -3.97 -10.88 8.32
CA ASN A 147 -3.87 -11.77 9.48
C ASN A 147 -3.71 -11.00 10.80
N THR A 148 -3.95 -9.69 10.79
CA THR A 148 -3.86 -8.82 11.97
C THR A 148 -5.20 -8.13 12.22
N ILE A 149 -5.28 -7.36 13.30
CA ILE A 149 -6.51 -6.61 13.63
C ILE A 149 -6.86 -5.56 12.57
N LEU A 150 -5.89 -5.13 11.73
CA LEU A 150 -6.08 -4.04 10.77
C LEU A 150 -7.24 -4.32 9.82
N ARG A 151 -7.26 -5.49 9.15
CA ARG A 151 -8.33 -5.81 8.18
C ARG A 151 -9.72 -5.73 8.80
N LEU A 152 -9.90 -6.35 9.97
CA LEU A 152 -11.18 -6.38 10.66
C LEU A 152 -11.60 -5.00 11.17
N ALA A 153 -10.70 -4.29 11.84
CA ALA A 153 -10.99 -2.98 12.43
C ALA A 153 -11.26 -1.91 11.36
N ILE A 154 -10.46 -1.88 10.28
CA ILE A 154 -10.67 -0.94 9.16
C ILE A 154 -12.00 -1.23 8.47
N THR A 155 -12.28 -2.50 8.12
CA THR A 155 -13.55 -2.85 7.45
C THR A 155 -14.76 -2.45 8.30
N SER A 156 -14.71 -2.73 9.61
CA SER A 156 -15.75 -2.38 10.56
C SER A 156 -15.94 -0.86 10.66
N ALA A 157 -14.85 -0.09 10.78
CA ALA A 157 -14.89 1.36 10.86
C ALA A 157 -15.45 2.01 9.58
N VAL A 158 -15.02 1.54 8.40
CA VAL A 158 -15.55 2.00 7.10
C VAL A 158 -17.04 1.71 7.00
N HIS A 159 -17.48 0.49 7.36
CA HIS A 159 -18.90 0.14 7.32
C HIS A 159 -19.74 1.02 8.26
N LYS A 160 -19.27 1.24 9.49
CA LYS A 160 -19.92 2.15 10.46
C LYS A 160 -20.00 3.58 9.90
N ALA A 161 -18.92 4.09 9.30
CA ALA A 161 -18.92 5.42 8.71
C ALA A 161 -19.91 5.53 7.54
N ARG A 162 -19.96 4.57 6.61
CA ARG A 162 -20.94 4.59 5.51
C ARG A 162 -22.39 4.51 6.03
N LYS A 163 -22.64 3.82 7.14
CA LYS A 163 -23.95 3.84 7.79
C LYS A 163 -24.34 5.23 8.32
N SER A 164 -23.37 6.00 8.83
CA SER A 164 -23.59 7.33 9.40
C SER A 164 -23.65 8.46 8.37
N TYR A 165 -22.87 8.38 7.30
CA TYR A 165 -22.70 9.46 6.32
C TYR A 165 -23.27 9.11 4.93
N GLY A 166 -23.88 7.93 4.79
CA GLY A 166 -24.40 7.42 3.53
C GLY A 166 -23.35 6.66 2.71
N ASP A 167 -23.74 6.26 1.50
CA ASP A 167 -22.92 5.48 0.57
C ASP A 167 -21.74 6.26 -0.06
N ILE A 168 -21.13 7.20 0.67
CA ILE A 168 -19.98 7.99 0.24
C ILE A 168 -18.76 7.11 -0.10
N ASN A 169 -17.88 7.67 -0.93
CA ASN A 169 -16.68 6.99 -1.43
C ASN A 169 -15.66 6.73 -0.31
N VAL A 170 -14.77 5.77 -0.54
CA VAL A 170 -13.65 5.46 0.35
C VAL A 170 -12.35 5.72 -0.38
N ILE A 171 -11.46 6.51 0.22
CA ILE A 171 -10.11 6.74 -0.28
C ILE A 171 -9.13 6.09 0.70
N VAL A 172 -8.32 5.17 0.19
CA VAL A 172 -7.30 4.48 0.96
C VAL A 172 -5.93 5.05 0.57
N THR A 173 -5.12 5.34 1.59
CA THR A 173 -3.75 5.84 1.40
C THR A 173 -2.77 5.21 2.39
N GLY A 174 -1.50 5.31 2.05
CA GLY A 174 -0.41 4.80 2.86
C GLY A 174 0.93 5.07 2.18
N HIS A 175 1.94 5.22 3.02
CA HIS A 175 3.33 5.41 2.61
C HIS A 175 4.14 4.12 2.84
N SER A 176 5.12 3.82 1.97
CA SER A 176 6.04 2.69 2.15
C SER A 176 5.32 1.34 2.30
N MET A 177 5.66 0.52 3.31
CA MET A 177 4.92 -0.68 3.71
C MET A 177 3.43 -0.42 3.94
N GLY A 178 3.06 0.78 4.41
CA GLY A 178 1.69 1.23 4.57
C GLY A 178 0.95 1.32 3.23
N GLY A 179 1.63 1.74 2.16
CA GLY A 179 1.09 1.72 0.80
C GLY A 179 0.81 0.29 0.30
N ALA A 180 1.68 -0.67 0.64
CA ALA A 180 1.46 -2.06 0.30
C ALA A 180 0.23 -2.65 1.01
N MET A 181 0.08 -2.38 2.31
CA MET A 181 -1.11 -2.76 3.07
C MET A 181 -2.37 -2.02 2.58
N ALA A 182 -2.24 -0.74 2.22
CA ALA A 182 -3.31 0.07 1.63
C ALA A 182 -3.82 -0.55 0.33
N SER A 183 -2.95 -1.15 -0.48
CA SER A 183 -3.35 -1.89 -1.69
C SER A 183 -4.28 -3.04 -1.35
N PHE A 184 -3.89 -3.92 -0.41
CA PHE A 184 -4.75 -5.03 0.02
C PHE A 184 -6.05 -4.53 0.66
N CYS A 185 -5.99 -3.44 1.43
CA CYS A 185 -7.17 -2.82 2.00
C CYS A 185 -8.13 -2.28 0.94
N ALA A 186 -7.64 -1.58 -0.06
CA ALA A 186 -8.45 -1.06 -1.15
C ALA A 186 -9.10 -2.20 -1.94
N LEU A 187 -8.38 -3.29 -2.19
CA LEU A 187 -8.92 -4.46 -2.86
C LEU A 187 -10.02 -5.16 -2.04
N ASP A 188 -9.81 -5.39 -0.74
CA ASP A 188 -10.80 -6.01 0.14
C ASP A 188 -12.08 -5.15 0.24
N LEU A 189 -11.93 -3.82 0.36
CA LEU A 189 -13.06 -2.89 0.36
C LEU A 189 -13.75 -2.83 -1.00
N ALA A 190 -13.02 -2.80 -2.11
CA ALA A 190 -13.59 -2.76 -3.45
C ALA A 190 -14.40 -4.02 -3.78
N MET A 191 -13.96 -5.19 -3.33
CA MET A 191 -14.71 -6.44 -3.49
C MET A 191 -16.03 -6.44 -2.70
N LYS A 192 -16.08 -5.74 -1.55
CA LYS A 192 -17.27 -5.64 -0.69
C LYS A 192 -18.23 -4.51 -1.09
N LEU A 193 -17.69 -3.37 -1.52
CA LEU A 193 -18.44 -2.13 -1.76
C LEU A 193 -18.65 -1.81 -3.25
N GLY A 194 -17.99 -2.55 -4.14
CA GLY A 194 -17.91 -2.26 -5.57
C GLY A 194 -16.71 -1.37 -5.92
N GLY A 195 -16.01 -1.71 -7.00
CA GLY A 195 -14.75 -1.06 -7.39
C GLY A 195 -14.84 0.43 -7.72
N GLY A 196 -16.02 0.93 -8.10
CA GLY A 196 -16.24 2.36 -8.33
C GLY A 196 -16.29 3.21 -7.07
N SER A 197 -16.51 2.59 -5.91
CA SER A 197 -16.69 3.26 -4.61
C SER A 197 -15.37 3.43 -3.84
N VAL A 198 -14.28 2.86 -4.34
CA VAL A 198 -12.98 2.83 -3.67
C VAL A 198 -11.91 3.43 -4.57
N GLN A 199 -11.10 4.31 -3.99
CA GLN A 199 -9.92 4.89 -4.60
C GLN A 199 -8.69 4.55 -3.77
N LEU A 200 -7.56 4.26 -4.44
CA LEU A 200 -6.26 4.08 -3.80
C LEU A 200 -5.31 5.18 -4.28
N MET A 201 -4.62 5.84 -3.35
CA MET A 201 -3.44 6.64 -3.66
C MET A 201 -2.33 6.35 -2.66
N THR A 202 -1.19 5.87 -3.13
CA THR A 202 -0.06 5.49 -2.26
C THR A 202 1.19 6.28 -2.59
N PHE A 203 2.10 6.36 -1.62
CA PHE A 203 3.36 7.10 -1.72
C PHE A 203 4.52 6.14 -1.42
N GLY A 204 5.49 6.03 -2.33
CA GLY A 204 6.64 5.14 -2.12
C GLY A 204 6.26 3.67 -1.98
N GLN A 205 5.19 3.24 -2.65
CA GLN A 205 4.68 1.88 -2.53
C GLN A 205 5.63 0.87 -3.20
N PRO A 206 6.06 -0.19 -2.49
CA PRO A 206 6.77 -1.31 -3.10
C PRO A 206 5.83 -2.13 -4.01
N ARG A 207 6.40 -3.02 -4.83
CA ARG A 207 5.61 -3.99 -5.58
C ARG A 207 4.99 -5.00 -4.61
N VAL A 208 3.71 -5.31 -4.82
CA VAL A 208 2.93 -6.14 -3.87
C VAL A 208 2.60 -7.54 -4.37
N GLY A 209 2.61 -7.75 -5.69
CA GLY A 209 2.30 -9.04 -6.30
C GLY A 209 2.87 -9.18 -7.70
N ASN A 210 2.52 -10.27 -8.38
CA ASN A 210 2.95 -10.55 -9.76
C ASN A 210 2.02 -9.90 -10.80
N ALA A 211 2.35 -10.04 -12.09
CA ALA A 211 1.56 -9.47 -13.19
C ALA A 211 0.08 -9.96 -13.22
N ALA A 212 -0.18 -11.20 -12.81
CA ALA A 212 -1.54 -11.72 -12.68
C ALA A 212 -2.31 -10.96 -11.57
N PHE A 213 -1.70 -10.77 -10.40
CA PHE A 213 -2.28 -9.96 -9.33
C PHE A 213 -2.50 -8.50 -9.78
N ALA A 214 -1.51 -7.88 -10.43
CA ALA A 214 -1.63 -6.50 -10.93
C ALA A 214 -2.80 -6.33 -11.91
N SER A 215 -3.00 -7.30 -12.82
CA SER A 215 -4.14 -7.33 -13.75
C SER A 215 -5.49 -7.44 -13.03
N TYR A 216 -5.59 -8.33 -12.03
CA TYR A 216 -6.80 -8.41 -11.20
C TYR A 216 -7.04 -7.12 -10.41
N PHE A 217 -5.98 -6.56 -9.83
CA PHE A 217 -6.04 -5.33 -9.06
C PHE A 217 -6.62 -4.18 -9.88
N ALA A 218 -6.07 -3.93 -11.08
CA ALA A 218 -6.54 -2.88 -11.98
C ALA A 218 -8.02 -3.04 -12.37
N LYS A 219 -8.52 -4.28 -12.42
CA LYS A 219 -9.94 -4.56 -12.68
C LYS A 219 -10.84 -4.26 -11.48
N TYR A 220 -10.42 -4.61 -10.27
CA TYR A 220 -11.24 -4.45 -9.06
C TYR A 220 -11.14 -3.05 -8.45
N VAL A 221 -9.99 -2.40 -8.58
CA VAL A 221 -9.70 -1.06 -8.03
C VAL A 221 -9.19 -0.15 -9.15
N PRO A 222 -10.05 0.22 -10.12
CA PRO A 222 -9.63 1.00 -11.29
C PRO A 222 -9.16 2.42 -10.94
N ASN A 223 -9.61 2.96 -9.80
CA ASN A 223 -9.25 4.29 -9.32
C ASN A 223 -7.97 4.24 -8.47
N THR A 224 -6.84 3.90 -9.09
CA THR A 224 -5.58 3.69 -8.39
C THR A 224 -4.45 4.55 -8.94
N ILE A 225 -3.76 5.27 -8.05
CA ILE A 225 -2.52 6.00 -8.35
C ILE A 225 -1.43 5.59 -7.37
N ARG A 226 -0.22 5.35 -7.89
CA ARG A 226 1.00 5.23 -7.12
C ARG A 226 1.87 6.46 -7.36
N VAL A 227 2.20 7.18 -6.32
CA VAL A 227 3.14 8.31 -6.38
C VAL A 227 4.54 7.81 -6.02
N THR A 228 5.49 8.00 -6.91
CA THR A 228 6.92 7.70 -6.72
C THR A 228 7.70 9.00 -6.67
N HIS A 229 8.82 9.06 -5.93
CA HIS A 229 9.58 10.29 -5.76
C HIS A 229 11.05 10.09 -6.08
N GLY A 230 11.58 10.93 -6.98
CA GLY A 230 12.99 10.99 -7.34
C GLY A 230 13.56 9.62 -7.63
N HIS A 231 14.59 9.25 -6.87
CA HIS A 231 15.32 8.00 -6.95
C HIS A 231 14.96 7.03 -5.81
N ASP A 232 13.76 7.14 -5.23
CA ASP A 232 13.33 6.28 -4.14
C ASP A 232 13.50 4.78 -4.49
N ILE A 233 14.25 4.07 -3.67
CA ILE A 233 14.51 2.64 -3.81
C ILE A 233 13.27 1.77 -3.57
N VAL A 234 12.31 2.19 -2.75
CA VAL A 234 11.24 1.30 -2.27
C VAL A 234 10.27 0.87 -3.38
N PRO A 235 9.81 1.76 -4.30
CA PRO A 235 9.03 1.34 -5.46
C PRO A 235 9.76 0.35 -6.39
N HIS A 236 11.08 0.26 -6.30
CA HIS A 236 11.87 -0.69 -7.08
C HIS A 236 12.00 -2.06 -6.42
N LEU A 237 11.34 -2.27 -5.28
CA LEU A 237 11.39 -3.50 -4.50
C LEU A 237 10.02 -4.16 -4.34
N PRO A 238 9.94 -5.49 -4.28
CA PRO A 238 11.01 -6.43 -4.62
C PRO A 238 11.48 -6.27 -6.09
N PRO A 239 12.70 -6.73 -6.44
CA PRO A 239 13.30 -6.41 -7.74
C PRO A 239 12.50 -6.89 -8.94
N TYR A 240 12.56 -6.12 -10.02
CA TYR A 240 12.01 -6.50 -11.32
C TYR A 240 13.06 -7.23 -12.15
N PHE A 241 12.76 -8.44 -12.61
CA PHE A 241 13.67 -9.24 -13.43
C PHE A 241 13.13 -9.43 -14.85
N SER A 242 13.61 -8.62 -15.80
CA SER A 242 13.17 -8.69 -17.21
C SER A 242 13.43 -10.05 -17.87
N PHE A 243 14.43 -10.80 -17.40
CA PHE A 243 14.79 -12.13 -17.91
C PHE A 243 14.00 -13.28 -17.23
N LEU A 244 13.26 -13.02 -16.16
CA LEU A 244 12.41 -13.98 -15.45
C LEU A 244 11.02 -13.38 -15.14
N PRO A 245 10.24 -13.00 -16.16
CA PRO A 245 8.96 -12.31 -15.96
C PRO A 245 7.92 -13.15 -15.19
N GLN A 246 8.04 -14.47 -15.21
CA GLN A 246 7.13 -15.38 -14.49
C GLN A 246 7.37 -15.38 -12.97
N LEU A 247 8.52 -14.87 -12.52
CA LEU A 247 8.94 -14.81 -11.13
C LEU A 247 9.09 -13.36 -10.63
N THR A 248 8.74 -12.38 -11.46
CA THR A 248 8.87 -10.97 -11.11
C THR A 248 7.63 -10.44 -10.43
N TYR A 249 7.85 -9.58 -9.44
CA TYR A 249 6.81 -8.69 -8.98
C TYR A 249 6.51 -7.64 -10.05
N HIS A 250 5.27 -7.17 -10.06
CA HIS A 250 4.76 -6.20 -11.02
C HIS A 250 3.86 -5.21 -10.30
N HIS A 251 4.05 -3.93 -10.57
CA HIS A 251 3.12 -2.90 -10.15
C HIS A 251 1.84 -2.92 -10.98
N PHE A 252 0.72 -2.55 -10.36
CA PHE A 252 -0.47 -2.15 -11.10
C PHE A 252 -0.34 -0.69 -11.57
N PRO A 253 -1.03 -0.29 -12.65
CA PRO A 253 -1.13 1.11 -13.06
C PRO A 253 -2.01 1.91 -12.07
N ARG A 254 -1.88 3.23 -11.98
CA ARG A 254 -1.03 4.16 -12.75
C ARG A 254 0.05 4.77 -11.85
N GLU A 255 1.25 4.98 -12.37
CA GLU A 255 2.32 5.72 -11.67
C GLU A 255 2.26 7.22 -11.98
N VAL A 256 2.55 8.04 -10.96
CA VAL A 256 2.90 9.45 -11.09
C VAL A 256 4.28 9.64 -10.45
N TRP A 257 5.26 9.93 -11.29
CA TRP A 257 6.64 10.10 -10.88
C TRP A 257 6.94 11.58 -10.61
N VAL A 258 7.19 11.89 -9.34
CA VAL A 258 7.48 13.22 -8.83
C VAL A 258 8.99 13.42 -8.79
N GLN A 259 9.45 14.56 -9.29
CA GLN A 259 10.87 14.93 -9.28
C GLN A 259 11.02 16.38 -8.79
N ASP A 260 11.89 16.57 -7.81
CA ASP A 260 12.26 17.89 -7.31
C ASP A 260 13.55 18.37 -8.01
N SER A 261 13.50 19.56 -8.62
CA SER A 261 14.65 20.20 -9.26
C SER A 261 14.62 21.71 -8.97
N ASP A 262 15.68 22.21 -8.33
CA ASP A 262 15.90 23.65 -8.07
C ASP A 262 14.69 24.40 -7.46
N GLY A 263 14.01 23.75 -6.49
CA GLY A 263 12.85 24.32 -5.81
C GLY A 263 11.53 24.22 -6.58
N ASN A 264 11.52 23.53 -7.73
CA ASN A 264 10.33 23.20 -8.48
C ASN A 264 10.05 21.68 -8.42
N THR A 265 8.80 21.32 -8.13
CA THR A 265 8.33 19.93 -8.16
C THR A 265 7.64 19.68 -9.50
N THR A 266 8.11 18.68 -10.23
CA THR A 266 7.54 18.24 -11.51
C THR A 266 6.89 16.87 -11.38
N GLU A 267 5.78 16.67 -12.09
CA GLU A 267 4.97 15.45 -12.00
C GLU A 267 4.81 14.85 -13.40
N ARG A 268 5.32 13.63 -13.59
CA ARG A 268 5.15 12.86 -14.81
C ARG A 268 4.10 11.77 -14.59
N ILE A 269 3.00 11.81 -15.34
CA ILE A 269 2.03 10.73 -15.39
C ILE A 269 2.55 9.66 -16.36
N CYS A 270 2.79 8.45 -15.85
CA CYS A 270 3.34 7.32 -16.60
C CYS A 270 2.29 6.61 -17.44
N ASP A 271 2.63 5.57 -18.19
CA ASP A 271 1.70 4.74 -18.98
C ASP A 271 0.81 3.80 -18.11
N ASP A 272 -0.07 3.02 -18.75
CA ASP A 272 -0.95 2.04 -18.08
C ASP A 272 -0.34 0.64 -17.93
N SER A 273 0.93 0.44 -18.26
CA SER A 273 1.59 -0.85 -18.07
C SER A 273 1.75 -1.16 -16.58
N GLY A 274 1.92 -0.12 -15.75
CA GLY A 274 2.31 -0.23 -14.34
C GLY A 274 3.82 -0.27 -14.13
N GLU A 275 4.62 -0.54 -15.15
CA GLU A 275 6.09 -0.59 -15.12
C GLU A 275 6.65 0.20 -16.33
N ASP A 276 6.26 1.47 -16.46
CA ASP A 276 6.65 2.34 -17.57
C ASP A 276 8.18 2.52 -17.63
N PRO A 277 8.87 2.16 -18.75
CA PRO A 277 10.31 2.34 -18.91
C PRO A 277 10.79 3.79 -18.81
N ASP A 278 9.91 4.77 -19.08
CA ASP A 278 10.22 6.19 -19.16
C ASP A 278 9.94 6.93 -17.83
N CYS A 279 9.42 6.23 -16.82
CA CYS A 279 9.20 6.75 -15.46
C CYS A 279 10.28 6.25 -14.47
N CYS A 280 9.95 6.05 -13.18
CA CYS A 280 10.96 5.72 -12.18
C CYS A 280 11.75 4.46 -12.57
N ARG A 281 11.16 3.51 -13.31
CA ARG A 281 11.86 2.31 -13.80
C ARG A 281 13.08 2.60 -14.68
N CYS A 282 13.20 3.78 -15.29
CA CYS A 282 14.39 4.16 -16.05
C CYS A 282 15.67 4.24 -15.19
N ILE A 283 15.51 4.43 -13.87
CA ILE A 283 16.61 4.66 -12.94
C ILE A 283 17.39 3.36 -12.72
N SER A 284 18.71 3.44 -12.92
CA SER A 284 19.62 2.32 -12.64
C SER A 284 19.59 1.96 -11.16
N MET A 285 19.72 0.67 -10.85
CA MET A 285 19.80 0.18 -9.46
C MET A 285 20.89 0.88 -8.64
N PHE A 286 22.00 1.29 -9.27
CA PHE A 286 23.08 2.03 -8.60
C PHE A 286 22.75 3.51 -8.30
N GLY A 287 21.69 4.04 -8.92
CA GLY A 287 21.23 5.41 -8.75
C GLY A 287 20.14 5.57 -7.69
N LEU A 288 19.63 4.48 -7.12
CA LEU A 288 18.53 4.50 -6.15
C LEU A 288 19.01 5.00 -4.77
N ARG A 289 18.14 5.74 -4.07
CA ARG A 289 18.43 6.41 -2.80
C ARG A 289 17.29 6.17 -1.82
N ILE A 290 17.65 5.91 -0.57
CA ILE A 290 16.66 5.79 0.50
C ILE A 290 16.20 7.15 1.02
N GLN A 291 17.00 8.20 0.85
CA GLN A 291 16.66 9.56 1.27
C GLN A 291 15.39 10.07 0.58
N ASP A 292 15.24 9.79 -0.72
CA ASP A 292 14.09 10.20 -1.52
C ASP A 292 12.78 9.51 -1.08
N HIS A 293 12.86 8.45 -0.25
CA HIS A 293 11.71 7.77 0.34
C HIS A 293 11.04 8.56 1.48
N PHE A 294 11.74 9.52 2.09
CA PHE A 294 11.24 10.20 3.30
C PHE A 294 10.50 11.51 3.02
N THR A 295 10.38 11.91 1.75
CA THR A 295 9.66 13.13 1.38
C THR A 295 8.85 12.89 0.11
N TYR A 296 7.60 13.34 0.12
CA TYR A 296 6.69 13.23 -1.02
C TYR A 296 5.91 14.52 -1.16
N LEU A 297 5.96 15.17 -2.34
CA LEU A 297 5.26 16.44 -2.61
C LEU A 297 5.57 17.55 -1.58
N GLY A 298 6.78 17.56 -1.03
CA GLY A 298 7.22 18.49 0.02
C GLY A 298 6.78 18.13 1.43
N VAL A 299 6.10 17.00 1.64
CA VAL A 299 5.64 16.51 2.94
C VAL A 299 6.57 15.42 3.45
N ASP A 300 7.01 15.59 4.69
CA ASP A 300 7.88 14.66 5.41
C ASP A 300 7.13 13.39 5.83
N MET A 301 7.74 12.22 5.65
CA MET A 301 7.14 10.90 5.93
C MET A 301 7.77 10.19 7.13
N GLU A 302 8.64 10.88 7.86
CA GLU A 302 9.35 10.34 9.00
C GLU A 302 8.44 10.23 10.23
N ALA A 303 8.76 9.31 11.14
CA ALA A 303 8.11 9.23 12.44
C ALA A 303 8.66 10.33 13.36
N ASP A 304 7.77 11.01 14.09
CA ASP A 304 8.13 12.10 15.02
C ASP A 304 8.89 11.62 16.27
N ASP A 305 8.77 10.33 16.64
CA ASP A 305 9.54 9.69 17.71
C ASP A 305 9.70 8.17 17.46
N TRP A 306 10.86 7.65 17.81
CA TRP A 306 11.35 6.27 17.66
C TRP A 306 10.75 5.31 18.69
N SER A 307 10.01 5.83 19.66
CA SER A 307 9.45 5.07 20.78
C SER A 307 8.08 4.43 20.51
N THR A 308 7.50 4.57 19.32
CA THR A 308 6.10 4.15 19.04
C THR A 308 5.78 2.67 19.23
N CYS A 309 6.75 1.76 19.08
CA CYS A 309 6.56 0.34 19.46
C CYS A 309 6.94 0.06 20.93
N ARG A 310 7.59 1.01 21.60
CA ARG A 310 7.96 0.98 23.03
C ARG A 310 6.99 1.87 23.84
N ILE A 311 5.78 1.37 24.00
CA ILE A 311 4.85 1.74 25.08
C ILE A 311 4.54 3.24 25.21
N ILE A 312 3.44 3.67 24.61
CA ILE A 312 2.90 5.03 24.76
C ILE A 312 2.35 5.20 26.19
N THR A 313 2.99 6.08 26.96
CA THR A 313 2.47 6.56 28.25
C THR A 313 1.96 7.98 28.07
N ALA A 314 0.70 8.13 27.63
CA ALA A 314 -0.07 9.29 28.04
C ALA A 314 -0.60 8.98 29.45
N GLN A 315 -0.52 9.93 30.39
CA GLN A 315 -0.96 9.74 31.79
C GLN A 315 -2.44 9.31 31.94
N ARG A 316 -3.27 9.42 30.89
CA ARG A 316 -4.64 8.85 30.84
C ARG A 316 -4.72 7.39 30.40
N VAL A 317 -3.70 6.86 29.71
CA VAL A 317 -3.58 5.45 29.30
C VAL A 317 -2.95 4.61 30.41
N GLN A 318 -2.25 5.24 31.35
CA GLN A 318 -1.53 4.58 32.44
C GLN A 318 -2.45 3.83 33.42
N GLN A 319 -3.73 4.22 33.51
CA GLN A 319 -4.76 3.51 34.28
C GLN A 319 -5.19 2.19 33.62
N PHE A 320 -4.93 2.02 32.32
CA PHE A 320 -5.18 0.78 31.55
C PHE A 320 -3.94 -0.13 31.47
N ARG A 321 -2.76 0.36 31.86
CA ARG A 321 -1.45 -0.27 31.59
C ARG A 321 -1.14 -1.50 32.45
N LEU A 322 -1.92 -1.76 33.50
CA LEU A 322 -1.66 -2.90 34.40
C LEU A 322 -2.15 -4.25 33.85
N GLU A 323 -2.80 -4.30 32.68
CA GLU A 323 -3.38 -5.54 32.12
C GLU A 323 -3.12 -5.79 30.61
N LEU A 324 -2.39 -4.92 29.89
CA LEU A 324 -2.41 -4.91 28.42
C LEU A 324 -1.28 -5.68 27.72
N ALA A 325 -1.59 -6.91 27.30
CA ALA A 325 -0.93 -7.63 26.21
C ALA A 325 -1.89 -7.73 24.99
N GLY A 326 -2.34 -6.62 24.40
CA GLY A 326 -3.38 -6.65 23.36
C GLY A 326 -3.46 -5.45 22.41
N ASN A 327 -4.28 -5.63 21.35
CA ASN A 327 -4.60 -4.65 20.30
C ASN A 327 -5.51 -3.52 20.82
N ILE A 328 -5.27 -2.28 20.38
CA ILE A 328 -6.01 -1.10 20.83
C ILE A 328 -6.81 -0.51 19.66
N MET A 329 -8.12 -0.36 19.84
CA MET A 329 -9.01 0.37 18.94
C MET A 329 -9.70 1.49 19.70
N MET A 330 -9.60 2.73 19.23
CA MET A 330 -10.28 3.90 19.80
C MET A 330 -11.33 4.40 18.80
N THR A 331 -12.57 4.63 19.24
CA THR A 331 -13.65 5.13 18.37
C THR A 331 -14.36 6.34 18.99
N LYS A 332 -14.91 7.22 18.13
CA LYS A 332 -15.52 8.50 18.55
C LYS A 332 -16.97 8.37 19.06
N HIS A 333 -17.68 7.29 18.75
CA HIS A 333 -19.06 7.02 19.18
C HIS A 333 -19.20 5.53 19.52
N ASP A 334 -19.69 5.24 20.73
CA ASP A 334 -19.66 3.96 21.47
C ASP A 334 -18.26 3.44 21.80
N ILE A 335 -17.90 3.57 23.08
CA ILE A 335 -16.65 3.06 23.65
C ILE A 335 -16.68 1.54 23.52
N ASP A 336 -15.93 1.02 22.57
CA ASP A 336 -15.52 -0.38 22.57
C ASP A 336 -14.03 -0.42 22.25
N VAL A 337 -13.22 -0.44 23.31
CA VAL A 337 -11.85 -0.94 23.25
C VAL A 337 -12.00 -2.46 23.31
N SER A 338 -12.22 -3.09 22.16
CA SER A 338 -12.27 -4.54 22.11
C SER A 338 -10.84 -5.06 21.96
N ILE A 339 -10.28 -5.57 23.06
CA ILE A 339 -9.15 -6.50 23.01
C ILE A 339 -9.66 -7.74 22.27
N VAL A 340 -9.29 -7.89 21.00
CA VAL A 340 -9.59 -9.11 20.27
C VAL A 340 -8.55 -10.13 20.67
N GLU A 341 -8.91 -11.01 21.61
CA GLU A 341 -8.14 -12.21 21.89
C GLU A 341 -7.97 -13.04 20.61
N PRO A 342 -6.83 -13.74 20.41
CA PRO A 342 -6.55 -14.55 19.21
C PRO A 342 -7.53 -15.71 18.94
N SER A 343 -8.59 -15.88 19.73
CA SER A 343 -9.47 -17.05 19.71
C SER A 343 -10.72 -16.89 18.82
N VAL A 344 -10.94 -15.75 18.15
CA VAL A 344 -12.07 -15.56 17.22
C VAL A 344 -11.64 -15.73 15.75
N GLN A 345 -10.79 -16.72 15.46
CA GLN A 345 -10.42 -17.08 14.09
C GLN A 345 -11.42 -18.07 13.44
N ASN A 346 -12.39 -18.60 14.20
CA ASN A 346 -13.26 -19.70 13.76
C ASN A 346 -14.74 -19.34 13.52
N ARG A 347 -15.10 -18.10 13.17
CA ARG A 347 -16.53 -17.76 12.93
C ARG A 347 -16.89 -16.94 11.71
N LEU A 348 -16.00 -16.72 10.75
CA LEU A 348 -16.32 -15.97 9.52
C LEU A 348 -15.70 -16.57 8.25
N GLU A 349 -15.78 -17.89 8.08
CA GLU A 349 -15.61 -18.56 6.76
C GLU A 349 -16.89 -18.54 5.90
N GLN A 350 -17.90 -17.76 6.29
CA GLN A 350 -19.06 -17.49 5.46
C GLN A 350 -19.26 -15.99 5.43
N PHE A 351 -18.66 -15.31 4.45
CA PHE A 351 -19.20 -14.17 3.68
C PHE A 351 -18.14 -13.65 2.70
#